data_AF-A0A943DJT6-F1
#
_entry.id   AF-A0A943DJT6-F1
#
_cell.length_a   1.000
_cell.length_b   1.000
_cell.length_c   1.000
_cell.angle_alpha   90.00
_cell.angle_beta   90.00
_cell.angle_gamma   90.00
#
_symmetry.space_group_name_H-M   'P 1'
#
loop_
_entity.id
_entity.type
_entity.pdbx_description
1 polymer ?
#
loop_
_entity_poly.entity_id
_entity_poly.type
_entity_poly.pdbx_seq_one_letter_code
_entity_poly.pdbx_strand_id
1 'polypeptide(L)'
;MNKGLKNKGLGSWFCLAAALVALITGIVFLSTQATAAPLGHSGTMPGVVLLVGAAASLVFFFVSVPFSALIQAVIYNIALYLVVVQLYFVFADVINHVTFAGGNAGLCVFYMVGTFIACLLSVIACFCKQTKTGEAKATGKQLAAAGAVVVVAAVCVGGFSLQSSSLPSADNAEVAPDAAQTSADGPVMNYNDNEYVSKTLDDLIAIPQETWEAKEPNGEVAYFFEGQYTEGFGTIVDPGCLDMYCYTDGSMWGSFSGPSTSVGSDSISHVYGYWYNYDENGEKNFVIHLLGNQDADGTVRPTNVDGGADADVFIFDTDHGAYSMEASLSYGVWGGSITRNINIYGQPYAPAKSLTIDASNLRTFYTGDTFNPGELVVTATRANGAEESIWGGRLTFTGYDSDTTGTKTVTASFLGATATFEVQVEDLVTEQYTGSYELVQGETPTATDAVLLVDYSHKVCTLTAADGSASITGTLVDAQDNALTMTLNGSDALTVPITEGEDGSKQLTIPAHDEVVSGWGSSTTYSINEAVVTLAAE
;
A
#
# COMPACT_ATOMS: atom_id res chain seq x y z
N MET A 1 20.68 57.20 0.18
CA MET A 1 20.20 56.00 0.93
C MET A 1 19.38 56.44 2.13
N ASN A 2 18.08 56.10 2.14
CA ASN A 2 17.01 56.75 2.89
C ASN A 2 17.15 56.59 4.43
N LYS A 3 16.82 57.64 5.23
CA LYS A 3 16.93 57.63 6.72
C LYS A 3 16.23 56.43 7.38
N GLY A 4 15.15 55.92 6.77
CA GLY A 4 14.42 54.74 7.24
C GLY A 4 15.20 53.42 7.20
N LEU A 5 16.06 53.21 6.19
CA LEU A 5 16.89 51.99 6.08
C LEU A 5 17.97 51.92 7.16
N LYS A 6 18.50 53.08 7.58
CA LYS A 6 19.55 53.16 8.61
C LYS A 6 19.02 52.74 10.00
N ASN A 7 17.71 52.89 10.25
CA ASN A 7 17.07 52.58 11.53
C ASN A 7 16.57 51.13 11.65
N LYS A 8 16.74 50.29 10.61
CA LYS A 8 16.31 48.89 10.67
C LYS A 8 17.25 48.05 11.53
N GLY A 9 16.66 47.35 12.50
CA GLY A 9 17.35 46.39 13.35
C GLY A 9 17.41 45.00 12.72
N LEU A 10 18.16 44.10 13.33
CA LEU A 10 18.38 42.72 12.84
C LEU A 10 17.07 41.97 12.59
N GLY A 11 16.06 42.16 13.45
CA GLY A 11 14.78 41.48 13.30
C GLY A 11 14.04 41.85 12.01
N SER A 12 14.14 43.09 11.55
CA SER A 12 13.50 43.50 10.28
C SER A 12 14.24 42.96 9.06
N TRP A 13 15.54 42.73 9.15
CA TRP A 13 16.32 42.08 8.09
C TRP A 13 16.03 40.58 8.02
N PHE A 14 15.85 39.91 9.15
CA PHE A 14 15.38 38.52 9.17
C PHE A 14 13.96 38.37 8.60
N CYS A 15 13.05 39.29 8.89
CA CYS A 15 11.73 39.33 8.26
C CYS A 15 11.81 39.51 6.73
N LEU A 16 12.71 40.37 6.25
CA LEU A 16 12.92 40.58 4.81
C LEU A 16 13.54 39.35 4.14
N ALA A 17 14.48 38.67 4.80
CA ALA A 17 15.04 37.41 4.32
C ALA A 17 13.98 36.30 4.26
N ALA A 18 13.15 36.17 5.30
CA ALA A 18 12.01 35.24 5.31
C ALA A 18 11.06 35.51 4.15
N ALA A 19 10.76 36.78 3.87
CA ALA A 19 9.90 37.17 2.75
C ALA A 19 10.47 36.80 1.38
N LEU A 20 11.78 36.91 1.19
CA LEU A 20 12.43 36.51 -0.06
C LEU A 20 12.34 35.00 -0.27
N VAL A 21 12.59 34.21 0.78
CA VAL A 21 12.48 32.74 0.73
C VAL A 21 11.03 32.33 0.47
N ALA A 22 10.06 32.95 1.17
CA ALA A 22 8.64 32.69 0.97
C ALA A 22 8.17 33.07 -0.44
N LEU A 23 8.66 34.18 -0.99
CA LEU A 23 8.36 34.61 -2.36
C LEU A 23 8.83 33.59 -3.40
N ILE A 24 10.08 33.15 -3.30
CA ILE A 24 10.64 32.15 -4.23
C ILE A 24 9.88 30.83 -4.08
N THR A 25 9.71 30.36 -2.85
CA THR A 25 9.01 29.09 -2.56
C THR A 25 7.57 29.12 -3.06
N GLY A 26 6.85 30.23 -2.83
CA GLY A 26 5.47 30.41 -3.27
C GLY A 26 5.32 30.47 -4.80
N ILE A 27 6.23 31.15 -5.51
CA ILE A 27 6.22 31.19 -6.99
C ILE A 27 6.45 29.79 -7.56
N VAL A 28 7.49 29.09 -7.08
CA VAL A 28 7.79 27.73 -7.55
C VAL A 28 6.60 26.82 -7.23
N PHE A 29 6.10 26.82 -6.00
CA PHE A 29 4.93 26.05 -5.59
C PHE A 29 3.74 26.25 -6.54
N LEU A 30 3.34 27.51 -6.81
CA LEU A 30 2.20 27.78 -7.70
C LEU A 30 2.44 27.32 -9.14
N SER A 31 3.69 27.35 -9.61
CA SER A 31 4.04 26.94 -10.98
C SER A 31 4.18 25.43 -11.16
N THR A 32 4.50 24.68 -10.10
CA THR A 32 4.89 23.27 -10.20
C THR A 32 4.12 22.32 -9.27
N GLN A 33 3.16 22.80 -8.47
CA GLN A 33 2.41 21.96 -7.53
C GLN A 33 1.67 20.78 -8.21
N ALA A 34 1.09 20.99 -9.39
CA ALA A 34 0.35 19.94 -10.10
C ALA A 34 1.26 18.78 -10.53
N THR A 35 2.52 19.06 -10.85
CA THR A 35 3.52 18.04 -11.17
C THR A 35 4.17 17.45 -9.91
N ALA A 36 4.29 18.25 -8.85
CA ALA A 36 4.95 17.84 -7.63
C ALA A 36 4.11 16.89 -6.77
N ALA A 37 2.80 17.12 -6.66
CA ALA A 37 1.87 16.34 -5.86
C ALA A 37 0.53 16.16 -6.60
N PRO A 38 0.48 15.26 -7.60
CA PRO A 38 -0.68 15.11 -8.48
C PRO A 38 -1.95 14.64 -7.73
N LEU A 39 -1.83 13.77 -6.72
CA LEU A 39 -2.97 13.25 -5.95
C LEU A 39 -3.18 13.92 -4.56
N GLY A 40 -2.47 15.03 -4.27
CA GLY A 40 -2.67 15.85 -3.05
C GLY A 40 -3.71 16.99 -3.20
N HIS A 41 -4.63 16.87 -4.15
CA HIS A 41 -5.57 17.85 -4.76
C HIS A 41 -5.52 19.38 -4.43
N SER A 42 -5.32 20.14 -5.51
CA SER A 42 -5.80 21.48 -5.93
C SER A 42 -5.90 22.65 -4.92
N GLY A 43 -4.95 22.81 -4.01
CA GLY A 43 -4.83 24.03 -3.21
C GLY A 43 -3.73 24.95 -3.71
N THR A 44 -4.04 26.05 -4.41
CA THR A 44 -3.06 27.16 -4.57
C THR A 44 -2.75 27.86 -3.23
N MET A 45 -3.49 27.50 -2.18
CA MET A 45 -3.51 28.17 -0.88
C MET A 45 -2.16 28.25 -0.18
N PRO A 46 -1.31 27.20 -0.09
CA PRO A 46 0.00 27.35 0.55
C PRO A 46 0.86 28.38 -0.20
N GLY A 47 0.87 28.31 -1.53
CA GLY A 47 1.55 29.29 -2.39
C GLY A 47 1.01 30.71 -2.20
N VAL A 48 -0.32 30.89 -2.19
CA VAL A 48 -0.97 32.19 -1.98
C VAL A 48 -0.65 32.76 -0.60
N VAL A 49 -0.70 31.95 0.46
CA VAL A 49 -0.39 32.39 1.83
C VAL A 49 1.08 32.80 1.95
N LEU A 50 2.00 32.08 1.30
CA LEU A 50 3.42 32.48 1.21
C LEU A 50 3.59 33.85 0.52
N LEU A 51 2.90 34.08 -0.60
CA LEU A 51 2.94 35.35 -1.32
C LEU A 51 2.32 36.51 -0.54
N VAL A 52 1.20 36.28 0.14
CA VAL A 52 0.55 37.27 1.03
C VAL A 52 1.48 37.63 2.19
N GLY A 53 2.13 36.63 2.80
CA GLY A 53 3.15 36.84 3.82
C GLY A 53 4.31 37.69 3.31
N ALA A 54 4.85 37.37 2.14
CA ALA A 54 5.95 38.11 1.53
C ALA A 54 5.56 39.57 1.22
N ALA A 55 4.37 39.80 0.68
CA ALA A 55 3.84 41.14 0.42
C ALA A 55 3.65 41.95 1.71
N ALA A 56 3.09 41.34 2.75
CA ALA A 56 2.92 41.96 4.06
C ALA A 56 4.28 42.31 4.70
N SER A 57 5.26 41.40 4.64
CA SER A 57 6.63 41.63 5.11
C SER A 57 7.28 42.84 4.42
N LEU A 58 7.09 42.99 3.10
CA LEU A 58 7.62 44.12 2.34
C LEU A 58 7.01 45.44 2.81
N VAL A 59 5.69 45.47 3.03
CA VAL A 59 5.00 46.65 3.58
C VAL A 59 5.51 46.98 4.98
N PHE A 60 5.64 45.98 5.87
CA PHE A 60 6.16 46.18 7.23
C PHE A 60 7.65 46.57 7.26
N PHE A 61 8.39 46.22 6.21
CA PHE A 61 9.76 46.68 6.07
C PHE A 61 9.83 48.19 5.82
N PHE A 62 8.84 48.83 5.19
CA PHE A 62 8.84 50.29 5.02
C PHE A 62 7.98 51.02 6.05
N VAL A 63 6.96 50.35 6.60
CA VAL A 63 6.05 50.87 7.60
C VAL A 63 6.29 50.15 8.92
N SER A 64 6.80 50.86 9.93
CA SER A 64 7.05 50.26 11.24
C SER A 64 5.74 49.89 11.94
N VAL A 65 5.39 48.61 11.89
CA VAL A 65 4.23 48.03 12.58
C VAL A 65 4.71 47.23 13.81
N PRO A 66 4.16 47.45 15.01
CA PRO A 66 4.43 46.64 16.19
C PRO A 66 4.04 45.18 15.94
N PHE A 67 4.83 44.25 16.47
CA PHE A 67 4.58 42.81 16.32
C PHE A 67 4.60 42.31 14.86
N SER A 68 5.17 43.08 13.92
CA SER A 68 5.26 42.68 12.50
C SER A 68 5.97 41.35 12.27
N ALA A 69 6.95 41.01 13.11
CA ALA A 69 7.62 39.71 13.08
C ALA A 69 6.71 38.57 13.54
N LEU A 70 5.88 38.82 14.57
CA LEU A 70 4.93 37.84 15.07
C LEU A 70 3.83 37.56 14.04
N ILE A 71 3.33 38.61 13.38
CA ILE A 71 2.33 38.48 12.29
C ILE A 71 2.90 37.62 11.16
N GLN A 72 4.15 37.84 10.76
CA GLN A 72 4.80 37.03 9.73
C GLN A 72 5.02 35.59 10.18
N ALA A 73 5.44 35.39 11.44
CA ALA A 73 5.60 34.05 12.00
C ALA A 73 4.28 33.28 11.96
N VAL A 74 3.15 33.91 12.32
CA VAL A 74 1.82 33.28 12.22
C VAL A 74 1.49 32.91 10.78
N ILE A 75 1.64 33.84 9.83
CA ILE A 75 1.31 33.60 8.41
C ILE A 75 2.15 32.45 7.84
N TYR A 76 3.47 32.44 8.07
CA TYR A 76 4.33 31.39 7.53
C TYR A 76 4.12 30.04 8.22
N ASN A 77 3.79 30.00 9.52
CA ASN A 77 3.44 28.74 10.18
C ASN A 77 2.09 28.18 9.66
N ILE A 78 1.13 29.04 9.30
CA ILE A 78 -0.09 28.61 8.59
C ILE A 78 0.28 28.03 7.23
N ALA A 79 1.15 28.70 6.46
CA ALA A 79 1.63 28.16 5.19
C ALA A 79 2.33 26.81 5.37
N LEU A 80 3.16 26.65 6.42
CA LEU A 80 3.85 25.39 6.71
C LEU A 80 2.86 24.26 6.99
N TYR A 81 1.85 24.53 7.83
CA TYR A 81 0.78 23.57 8.08
C TYR A 81 0.10 23.13 6.77
N LEU A 82 -0.29 24.08 5.93
CA LEU A 82 -0.94 23.79 4.65
C LEU A 82 -0.01 22.99 3.71
N VAL A 83 1.28 23.34 3.63
CA VAL A 83 2.29 22.59 2.86
C VAL A 83 2.43 21.16 3.38
N VAL A 84 2.48 20.94 4.69
CA VAL A 84 2.65 19.60 5.28
C VAL A 84 1.41 18.74 5.02
N VAL A 85 0.22 19.27 5.27
CA VAL A 85 -1.04 18.54 5.05
C VAL A 85 -1.21 18.19 3.58
N GLN A 86 -0.92 19.12 2.67
CA GLN A 86 -1.13 18.91 1.23
C GLN A 86 -0.12 17.95 0.59
N LEU A 87 1.12 17.92 1.09
CA LEU A 87 2.18 17.10 0.50
C LEU A 87 2.36 15.73 1.17
N TYR A 88 1.59 15.44 2.21
CA TYR A 88 1.75 14.23 3.04
C TYR A 88 1.72 12.94 2.21
N PHE A 89 0.80 12.82 1.25
CA PHE A 89 0.67 11.62 0.43
C PHE A 89 1.92 11.31 -0.42
N VAL A 90 2.59 12.32 -0.98
CA VAL A 90 3.83 12.12 -1.77
C VAL A 90 5.00 11.68 -0.90
N PHE A 91 5.04 12.12 0.36
CA PHE A 91 6.06 11.64 1.30
C PHE A 91 5.77 10.22 1.79
N ALA A 92 4.50 9.87 1.97
CA ALA A 92 4.08 8.53 2.30
C ALA A 92 4.50 7.54 1.19
N ASP A 93 4.31 7.91 -0.07
CA ASP A 93 4.78 7.15 -1.24
C ASP A 93 6.27 6.79 -1.16
N VAL A 94 7.13 7.80 -0.95
CA VAL A 94 8.59 7.62 -0.91
C VAL A 94 9.03 6.77 0.28
N ILE A 95 8.42 6.97 1.45
CA ILE A 95 8.78 6.25 2.68
C ILE A 95 8.36 4.78 2.59
N ASN A 96 7.20 4.52 1.98
CA ASN A 96 6.61 3.20 1.92
C ASN A 96 6.93 2.44 0.62
N HIS A 97 7.72 3.03 -0.27
CA HIS A 97 8.07 2.45 -1.58
C HIS A 97 6.85 2.11 -2.46
N VAL A 98 5.84 2.98 -2.44
CA VAL A 98 4.62 2.87 -3.26
C VAL A 98 4.43 4.13 -4.09
N THR A 99 3.62 4.05 -5.16
CA THR A 99 3.31 5.19 -6.03
C THR A 99 1.80 5.48 -5.98
N PHE A 100 1.26 5.58 -4.77
CA PHE A 100 -0.17 5.81 -4.56
C PHE A 100 -0.56 7.24 -4.93
N ALA A 101 0.25 8.24 -4.54
CA ALA A 101 0.03 9.65 -4.83
C ALA A 101 0.78 10.14 -6.08
N GLY A 102 1.89 9.49 -6.43
CA GLY A 102 2.81 9.86 -7.49
C GLY A 102 3.46 11.24 -7.30
N GLY A 103 4.25 11.66 -8.29
CA GLY A 103 4.78 13.03 -8.37
C GLY A 103 6.28 13.18 -8.09
N ASN A 104 6.70 14.41 -7.77
CA ASN A 104 8.11 14.77 -7.63
C ASN A 104 8.45 15.09 -6.17
N ALA A 105 8.97 14.09 -5.46
CA ALA A 105 9.39 14.23 -4.06
C ALA A 105 10.45 15.32 -3.85
N GLY A 106 11.36 15.54 -4.82
CA GLY A 106 12.37 16.58 -4.74
C GLY A 106 11.77 17.99 -4.69
N LEU A 107 10.73 18.25 -5.48
CA LEU A 107 9.96 19.51 -5.42
C LEU A 107 9.19 19.65 -4.11
N CYS A 108 8.62 18.56 -3.59
CA CYS A 108 7.92 18.57 -2.30
C CYS A 108 8.86 18.93 -1.14
N VAL A 109 10.06 18.35 -1.12
CA VAL A 109 11.12 18.71 -0.15
C VAL A 109 11.51 20.18 -0.29
N PHE A 110 11.65 20.69 -1.52
CA PHE A 110 11.97 22.10 -1.74
C PHE A 110 10.92 23.04 -1.11
N TYR A 111 9.62 22.75 -1.28
CA TYR A 111 8.55 23.56 -0.68
C TYR A 111 8.57 23.53 0.84
N MET A 112 8.75 22.33 1.42
CA MET A 112 8.76 22.14 2.86
C MET A 112 9.94 22.86 3.50
N VAL A 113 11.15 22.68 2.95
CA VAL A 113 12.37 23.32 3.44
C VAL A 113 12.29 24.84 3.28
N GLY A 114 11.85 25.34 2.12
CA GLY A 114 11.70 26.78 1.89
C GLY A 114 10.71 27.42 2.87
N THR A 115 9.55 26.79 3.07
CA THR A 115 8.52 27.28 3.99
C THR A 115 8.99 27.20 5.45
N PHE A 116 9.67 26.13 5.83
CA PHE A 116 10.25 25.97 7.16
C PHE A 116 11.31 27.04 7.46
N ILE A 117 12.19 27.35 6.49
CA ILE A 117 13.20 28.41 6.64
C ILE A 117 12.52 29.78 6.83
N ALA A 118 11.45 30.08 6.10
CA ALA A 118 10.68 31.32 6.29
C ALA A 118 10.05 31.40 7.69
N CYS A 119 9.53 30.27 8.21
CA CYS A 119 9.03 30.17 9.59
C CYS A 119 10.14 30.43 10.61
N LEU A 120 11.27 29.74 10.47
CA LEU A 120 12.38 29.85 11.41
C LEU A 120 12.93 31.27 11.48
N LEU A 121 13.15 31.91 10.33
CA LEU A 121 13.65 33.28 10.25
C LEU A 121 12.68 34.29 10.88
N SER A 122 11.36 34.12 10.68
CA SER A 122 10.34 35.01 11.26
C SER A 122 10.16 34.80 12.77
N VAL A 123 10.30 33.57 13.28
CA VAL A 123 10.34 33.29 14.72
C VAL A 123 11.58 33.92 15.37
N ILE A 124 12.77 33.73 14.80
CA ILE A 124 14.01 34.37 15.29
C ILE A 124 13.86 35.91 15.29
N ALA A 125 13.21 36.46 14.27
CA ALA A 125 12.95 37.89 14.19
C ALA A 125 12.08 38.42 15.34
N CYS A 126 11.21 37.60 15.95
CA CYS A 126 10.40 37.99 17.10
C CYS A 126 11.25 38.32 18.33
N PHE A 127 12.42 37.67 18.47
CA PHE A 127 13.36 37.90 19.58
C PHE A 127 14.42 38.96 19.26
N CYS A 128 14.42 39.50 18.04
CA CYS A 128 15.39 40.50 17.60
C CYS A 128 14.78 41.91 17.56
N LYS A 129 15.60 42.92 17.86
CA LYS A 129 15.18 44.32 17.72
C LYS A 129 14.80 44.63 16.26
N GLN A 130 13.58 45.09 16.06
CA GLN A 130 13.04 45.49 14.74
C GLN A 130 13.57 46.86 14.30
N THR A 131 13.79 47.78 15.24
CA THR A 131 14.44 49.08 14.99
C THR A 131 15.64 49.27 15.92
N LYS A 132 16.62 50.06 15.49
CA LYS A 132 17.83 50.31 16.31
C LYS A 132 17.55 51.17 17.54
N THR A 133 16.58 52.09 17.44
CA THR A 133 16.26 53.06 18.49
C THR A 133 15.05 52.72 19.36
N GLY A 134 14.37 51.59 19.15
CA GLY A 134 13.34 51.06 20.07
C GLY A 134 11.98 51.78 20.07
N GLU A 135 11.78 52.83 19.27
CA GLU A 135 10.52 53.59 19.26
C GLU A 135 9.77 53.41 17.94
N ALA A 136 8.71 52.61 17.98
CA ALA A 136 7.61 52.72 17.02
C ALA A 136 6.29 52.49 17.76
N LYS A 137 5.70 53.56 18.28
CA LYS A 137 4.28 53.54 18.67
C LYS A 137 3.46 53.47 17.37
N ALA A 138 2.69 52.41 17.17
CA ALA A 138 1.72 52.36 16.08
C ALA A 138 0.63 53.41 16.27
N THR A 139 0.25 54.07 15.20
CA THR A 139 -1.01 54.80 15.13
C THR A 139 -2.17 53.80 14.97
N GLY A 140 -3.36 54.10 15.51
CA GLY A 140 -4.52 53.18 15.43
C GLY A 140 -4.89 52.71 14.01
N LYS A 141 -4.62 53.52 12.98
CA LYS A 141 -4.77 53.13 11.56
C LYS A 141 -3.80 52.02 11.12
N GLN A 142 -2.59 51.97 11.68
CA GLN A 142 -1.58 50.95 11.34
C GLN A 142 -1.92 49.59 11.98
N LEU A 143 -2.54 49.60 13.17
CA LEU A 143 -3.05 48.40 13.83
C LEU A 143 -4.27 47.82 13.09
N ALA A 144 -5.16 48.68 12.57
CA ALA A 144 -6.30 48.25 11.76
C ALA A 144 -5.88 47.59 10.43
N ALA A 145 -4.86 48.13 9.75
CA ALA A 145 -4.31 47.54 8.53
C ALA A 145 -3.61 46.19 8.79
N ALA A 146 -2.89 46.07 9.91
CA ALA A 146 -2.28 44.81 10.33
C ALA A 146 -3.33 43.75 10.70
N GLY A 147 -4.41 44.16 11.38
CA GLY A 147 -5.54 43.29 11.70
C GLY A 147 -6.27 42.75 10.46
N ALA A 148 -6.46 43.58 9.42
CA ALA A 148 -7.08 43.14 8.18
C ALA A 148 -6.28 42.05 7.45
N VAL A 149 -4.94 42.15 7.44
CA VAL A 149 -4.05 41.13 6.83
C VAL A 149 -4.10 39.81 7.60
N VAL A 150 -4.16 39.86 8.94
CA VAL A 150 -4.29 38.68 9.80
C VAL A 150 -5.66 38.02 9.64
N VAL A 151 -6.73 38.80 9.50
CA VAL A 151 -8.09 38.29 9.27
C VAL A 151 -8.20 37.60 7.91
N VAL A 152 -7.61 38.16 6.85
CA VAL A 152 -7.56 37.47 5.54
C VAL A 152 -6.84 36.13 5.65
N ALA A 153 -5.70 36.08 6.36
CA ALA A 153 -4.97 34.83 6.61
C ALA A 153 -5.75 33.83 7.48
N ALA A 154 -6.53 34.30 8.46
CA ALA A 154 -7.35 33.45 9.34
C ALA A 154 -8.64 32.95 8.67
N VAL A 155 -9.26 33.75 7.80
CA VAL A 155 -10.43 33.34 6.99
C VAL A 155 -10.06 32.20 6.03
N CYS A 156 -8.83 32.21 5.51
CA CYS A 156 -8.28 31.09 4.74
C CYS A 156 -8.19 29.77 5.54
N VAL A 157 -8.09 29.83 6.89
CA VAL A 157 -8.06 28.65 7.78
C VAL A 157 -9.47 28.22 8.20
N GLY A 158 -10.35 29.18 8.48
CA GLY A 158 -11.73 28.93 8.90
C GLY A 158 -12.63 28.29 7.82
N GLY A 159 -12.38 28.58 6.53
CA GLY A 159 -13.07 27.92 5.43
C GLY A 159 -12.74 26.43 5.30
N PHE A 160 -11.53 26.01 5.72
CA PHE A 160 -11.06 24.62 5.61
C PHE A 160 -11.55 23.73 6.76
N SER A 161 -11.70 24.26 7.98
CA SER A 161 -12.22 23.49 9.13
C SER A 161 -13.74 23.23 9.10
N LEU A 162 -14.50 24.00 8.33
CA LEU A 162 -15.97 23.86 8.22
C LEU A 162 -16.42 22.97 7.06
N GLN A 163 -15.56 22.66 6.08
CA GLN A 163 -15.88 21.71 5.00
C GLN A 163 -15.45 20.27 5.32
N SER A 164 -14.52 20.04 6.25
CA SER A 164 -14.02 18.69 6.58
C SER A 164 -14.75 17.99 7.74
N SER A 165 -15.84 18.57 8.27
CA SER A 165 -16.57 17.99 9.41
C SER A 165 -18.04 17.65 9.14
N SER A 166 -18.47 17.59 7.88
CA SER A 166 -19.75 16.96 7.52
C SER A 166 -19.51 15.69 6.69
N LEU A 167 -19.34 14.58 7.41
CA LEU A 167 -19.80 13.28 6.91
C LEU A 167 -21.32 13.43 6.65
N PRO A 168 -21.84 13.08 5.47
CA PRO A 168 -23.28 12.93 5.31
C PRO A 168 -23.74 11.85 6.30
N SER A 169 -24.66 12.20 7.19
CA SER A 169 -25.38 11.18 7.95
C SER A 169 -26.17 10.33 6.96
N ALA A 170 -26.13 9.02 7.15
CA ALA A 170 -26.62 7.95 6.29
C ALA A 170 -28.15 7.88 6.07
N ASP A 171 -28.88 8.99 6.19
CA ASP A 171 -30.33 9.00 6.00
C ASP A 171 -30.69 9.93 4.83
N ASN A 172 -30.81 9.31 3.65
CA ASN A 172 -31.23 9.88 2.36
C ASN A 172 -30.16 10.71 1.63
N ALA A 173 -29.14 10.04 1.09
CA ALA A 173 -28.32 10.62 0.04
C ALA A 173 -29.16 10.71 -1.25
N GLU A 174 -29.65 11.90 -1.57
CA GLU A 174 -30.11 12.22 -2.91
C GLU A 174 -28.87 12.26 -3.82
N VAL A 175 -28.86 11.43 -4.86
CA VAL A 175 -27.77 11.31 -5.85
C VAL A 175 -27.42 12.70 -6.35
N ALA A 176 -26.15 13.09 -6.24
CA ALA A 176 -25.66 14.36 -6.77
C ALA A 176 -25.93 14.41 -8.28
N PRO A 177 -26.77 15.33 -8.79
CA PRO A 177 -26.91 15.53 -10.22
C PRO A 177 -25.68 16.31 -10.71
N ASP A 178 -25.10 15.87 -11.82
CA ASP A 178 -23.97 16.49 -12.55
C ASP A 178 -22.52 16.14 -12.14
N ALA A 179 -22.24 14.91 -11.68
CA ALA A 179 -20.96 14.29 -12.05
C ALA A 179 -21.11 13.81 -13.50
N ALA A 180 -20.40 14.45 -14.45
CA ALA A 180 -20.48 14.07 -15.85
C ALA A 180 -20.06 12.59 -16.00
N GLN A 181 -21.04 11.73 -16.30
CA GLN A 181 -20.78 10.34 -16.66
C GLN A 181 -20.00 10.30 -17.97
N THR A 182 -19.15 9.28 -18.10
CA THR A 182 -17.96 9.28 -18.96
C THR A 182 -18.16 9.90 -20.35
N SER A 183 -17.21 10.67 -20.85
CA SER A 183 -17.24 11.43 -22.12
C SER A 183 -16.37 10.81 -23.22
N ALA A 184 -15.64 9.73 -22.93
CA ALA A 184 -14.69 9.14 -23.85
C ALA A 184 -15.33 8.35 -25.02
N ASP A 185 -14.76 8.52 -26.22
CA ASP A 185 -14.97 7.74 -27.45
C ASP A 185 -14.37 6.31 -27.30
N GLY A 186 -15.03 5.43 -26.53
CA GLY A 186 -14.59 4.05 -26.28
C GLY A 186 -15.54 2.97 -26.84
N PRO A 187 -15.21 1.67 -26.69
CA PRO A 187 -16.09 0.55 -27.06
C PRO A 187 -17.49 0.70 -26.44
N VAL A 188 -18.53 0.46 -27.24
CA VAL A 188 -19.93 0.55 -26.81
C VAL A 188 -20.43 -0.82 -26.38
N MET A 189 -21.03 -0.89 -25.19
CA MET A 189 -21.67 -2.08 -24.65
C MET A 189 -23.03 -1.69 -24.06
N ASN A 190 -24.11 -2.10 -24.73
CA ASN A 190 -25.47 -1.87 -24.23
C ASN A 190 -25.86 -2.99 -23.26
N TYR A 191 -26.53 -2.64 -22.17
CA TYR A 191 -27.05 -3.60 -21.20
C TYR A 191 -27.88 -4.71 -21.87
N ASN A 192 -28.81 -4.32 -22.74
CA ASN A 192 -29.70 -5.26 -23.43
C ASN A 192 -28.98 -6.21 -24.42
N ASP A 193 -27.79 -5.84 -24.88
CA ASP A 193 -26.99 -6.64 -25.82
C ASP A 193 -25.96 -7.53 -25.10
N ASN A 194 -25.72 -7.30 -23.81
CA ASN A 194 -24.71 -8.00 -23.04
C ASN A 194 -25.24 -9.37 -22.55
N GLU A 195 -24.77 -10.46 -23.17
CA GLU A 195 -25.18 -11.83 -22.84
C GLU A 195 -24.87 -12.22 -21.38
N TYR A 196 -23.88 -11.57 -20.75
CA TYR A 196 -23.43 -11.84 -19.39
C TYR A 196 -24.37 -11.31 -18.31
N VAL A 197 -25.26 -10.36 -18.64
CA VAL A 197 -26.32 -9.87 -17.73
C VAL A 197 -27.20 -11.01 -17.23
N SER A 198 -27.40 -12.05 -18.05
CA SER A 198 -28.23 -13.21 -17.71
C SER A 198 -27.48 -14.33 -16.98
N LYS A 199 -26.17 -14.20 -16.78
CA LYS A 199 -25.31 -15.24 -16.20
C LYS A 199 -25.25 -15.13 -14.70
N THR A 200 -25.14 -16.29 -14.04
CA THR A 200 -24.87 -16.37 -12.60
C THR A 200 -23.37 -16.42 -12.34
N LEU A 201 -22.95 -16.22 -11.08
CA LEU A 201 -21.56 -16.41 -10.66
C LEU A 201 -21.05 -17.82 -11.02
N ASP A 202 -21.88 -18.85 -10.77
CA ASP A 202 -21.53 -20.24 -11.09
C ASP A 202 -21.31 -20.46 -12.59
N ASP A 203 -22.09 -19.78 -13.45
CA ASP A 203 -21.89 -19.85 -14.90
C ASP A 203 -20.53 -19.28 -15.32
N LEU A 204 -20.06 -18.21 -14.65
CA LEU A 204 -18.77 -17.58 -14.97
C LEU A 204 -17.58 -18.37 -14.43
N ILE A 205 -17.72 -18.96 -13.24
CA ILE A 205 -16.71 -19.85 -12.65
C ILE A 205 -16.55 -21.13 -13.47
N ALA A 206 -17.63 -21.62 -14.09
CA ALA A 206 -17.58 -22.79 -14.96
C ALA A 206 -16.78 -22.56 -16.26
N ILE A 207 -16.51 -21.30 -16.64
CA ILE A 207 -15.64 -20.98 -17.76
C ILE A 207 -14.19 -21.24 -17.33
N PRO A 208 -13.43 -22.11 -18.06
CA PRO A 208 -12.05 -22.42 -17.70
C PRO A 208 -11.19 -21.17 -17.57
N GLN A 209 -10.36 -21.09 -16.53
CA GLN A 209 -9.50 -19.94 -16.26
C GLN A 209 -8.62 -19.54 -17.46
N GLU A 210 -8.04 -20.53 -18.14
CA GLU A 210 -7.27 -20.36 -19.38
C GLU A 210 -8.04 -19.63 -20.50
N THR A 211 -9.37 -19.69 -20.49
CA THR A 211 -10.21 -18.95 -21.44
C THR A 211 -10.24 -17.47 -21.11
N TRP A 212 -10.32 -17.12 -19.81
CA TRP A 212 -10.24 -15.73 -19.34
C TRP A 212 -8.87 -15.12 -19.62
N GLU A 213 -7.81 -15.86 -19.28
CA GLU A 213 -6.43 -15.44 -19.48
C GLU A 213 -6.08 -15.25 -20.96
N ALA A 214 -6.67 -16.05 -21.87
CA ALA A 214 -6.44 -15.93 -23.31
C ALA A 214 -7.06 -14.68 -23.95
N LYS A 215 -8.10 -14.09 -23.34
CA LYS A 215 -8.76 -12.89 -23.89
C LYS A 215 -7.82 -11.69 -23.98
N GLU A 216 -6.87 -11.60 -23.06
CA GLU A 216 -5.89 -10.52 -23.06
C GLU A 216 -4.96 -10.54 -24.28
N PRO A 217 -4.17 -11.60 -24.53
CA PRO A 217 -3.31 -11.68 -25.71
C PRO A 217 -4.09 -11.69 -27.03
N ASN A 218 -5.37 -12.04 -27.03
CA ASN A 218 -6.24 -11.95 -28.19
C ASN A 218 -6.67 -10.49 -28.53
N GLY A 219 -6.35 -9.53 -27.66
CA GLY A 219 -6.75 -8.13 -27.83
C GLY A 219 -8.25 -7.90 -27.54
N GLU A 220 -8.84 -8.72 -26.69
CA GLU A 220 -10.27 -8.67 -26.35
C GLU A 220 -10.56 -7.83 -25.10
N VAL A 221 -9.56 -7.19 -24.49
CA VAL A 221 -9.77 -6.28 -23.34
C VAL A 221 -10.11 -4.89 -23.84
N ALA A 222 -11.26 -4.37 -23.40
CA ALA A 222 -11.72 -3.02 -23.69
C ALA A 222 -11.15 -2.02 -22.67
N TYR A 223 -11.26 -2.33 -21.37
CA TYR A 223 -10.83 -1.47 -20.28
C TYR A 223 -10.12 -2.26 -19.19
N PHE A 224 -9.20 -1.60 -18.50
CA PHE A 224 -8.56 -2.13 -17.29
C PHE A 224 -8.77 -1.16 -16.14
N PHE A 225 -9.18 -1.70 -15.00
CA PHE A 225 -9.30 -0.98 -13.74
C PHE A 225 -8.41 -1.64 -12.70
N GLU A 226 -7.75 -0.82 -11.91
CA GLU A 226 -6.97 -1.26 -10.76
C GLU A 226 -7.32 -0.41 -9.54
N GLY A 227 -7.39 -1.03 -8.38
CA GLY A 227 -7.64 -0.35 -7.12
C GLY A 227 -6.80 -0.92 -6.00
N GLN A 228 -6.51 -0.08 -5.02
CA GLN A 228 -5.77 -0.48 -3.83
C GLN A 228 -6.63 -0.20 -2.59
N TYR A 229 -6.60 -1.10 -1.61
CA TYR A 229 -7.24 -0.85 -0.34
C TYR A 229 -6.44 0.19 0.47
N THR A 230 -7.12 1.28 0.88
CA THR A 230 -6.55 2.31 1.74
C THR A 230 -7.42 2.49 2.98
N GLU A 231 -6.86 2.24 4.17
CA GLU A 231 -7.61 2.44 5.42
C GLU A 231 -7.67 3.94 5.76
N GLY A 232 -8.84 4.54 5.58
CA GLY A 232 -9.06 6.00 5.73
C GLY A 232 -8.76 6.60 7.11
N PHE A 233 -8.50 5.79 8.14
CA PHE A 233 -8.19 6.24 9.50
C PHE A 233 -6.77 5.89 9.98
N GLY A 234 -6.04 5.01 9.28
CA GLY A 234 -4.89 4.30 9.85
C GLY A 234 -3.50 4.77 9.44
N THR A 235 -3.34 5.64 8.43
CA THR A 235 -2.05 5.86 7.73
C THR A 235 -1.43 4.59 7.13
N ILE A 236 -2.16 3.47 7.15
CA ILE A 236 -1.77 2.18 6.59
C ILE A 236 -2.36 2.10 5.19
N VAL A 237 -1.47 2.13 4.19
CA VAL A 237 -1.81 1.75 2.82
C VAL A 237 -1.56 0.25 2.74
N ASP A 238 -2.61 -0.50 2.47
CA ASP A 238 -2.54 -1.96 2.38
C ASP A 238 -2.19 -2.36 0.94
N PRO A 239 -1.24 -3.28 0.72
CA PRO A 239 -0.86 -3.69 -0.64
C PRO A 239 -1.84 -4.68 -1.29
N GLY A 240 -3.05 -4.84 -0.74
CA GLY A 240 -4.16 -5.52 -1.38
C GLY A 240 -4.67 -4.74 -2.59
N CYS A 241 -4.59 -5.35 -3.76
CA CYS A 241 -4.97 -4.80 -5.04
C CYS A 241 -6.16 -5.55 -5.65
N LEU A 242 -7.07 -4.80 -6.25
CA LEU A 242 -8.17 -5.28 -7.08
C LEU A 242 -7.88 -4.93 -8.53
N ASP A 243 -7.72 -5.93 -9.39
CA ASP A 243 -7.62 -5.77 -10.84
C ASP A 243 -8.92 -6.22 -11.50
N MET A 244 -9.39 -5.47 -12.50
CA MET A 244 -10.59 -5.83 -13.27
C MET A 244 -10.36 -5.56 -14.76
N TYR A 245 -10.53 -6.61 -15.55
CA TYR A 245 -10.44 -6.60 -17.01
C TYR A 245 -11.87 -6.64 -17.57
N CYS A 246 -12.27 -5.54 -18.21
CA CYS A 246 -13.54 -5.44 -18.91
C CYS A 246 -13.33 -5.80 -20.37
N TYR A 247 -13.93 -6.89 -20.84
CA TYR A 247 -13.72 -7.42 -22.20
C TYR A 247 -14.72 -6.86 -23.21
N THR A 248 -14.35 -6.90 -24.50
CA THR A 248 -15.17 -6.36 -25.61
C THR A 248 -16.51 -7.06 -25.80
N ASP A 249 -16.69 -8.26 -25.23
CA ASP A 249 -17.95 -9.02 -25.23
C ASP A 249 -18.88 -8.67 -24.07
N GLY A 250 -18.48 -7.74 -23.19
CA GLY A 250 -19.26 -7.28 -22.05
C GLY A 250 -19.02 -8.06 -20.76
N SER A 251 -18.22 -9.13 -20.78
CA SER A 251 -17.80 -9.81 -19.56
C SER A 251 -16.73 -9.03 -18.78
N MET A 252 -16.62 -9.30 -17.49
CA MET A 252 -15.55 -8.81 -16.63
C MET A 252 -14.97 -9.96 -15.82
N TRP A 253 -13.65 -10.05 -15.81
CA TRP A 253 -12.88 -10.94 -14.95
C TRP A 253 -11.75 -10.17 -14.30
N GLY A 254 -11.36 -10.57 -13.10
CA GLY A 254 -10.37 -9.85 -12.32
C GLY A 254 -9.77 -10.69 -11.21
N SER A 255 -8.99 -10.03 -10.37
CA SER A 255 -8.42 -10.65 -9.18
C SER A 255 -8.34 -9.65 -8.04
N PHE A 256 -8.58 -10.14 -6.83
CA PHE A 256 -8.23 -9.46 -5.60
C PHE A 256 -7.07 -10.21 -4.95
N SER A 257 -5.97 -9.52 -4.65
CA SER A 257 -4.75 -10.17 -4.20
C SER A 257 -3.80 -9.23 -3.48
N GLY A 258 -2.83 -9.75 -2.73
CA GLY A 258 -1.80 -8.95 -2.06
C GLY A 258 -0.90 -9.82 -1.19
N PRO A 259 0.22 -9.30 -0.65
CA PRO A 259 1.16 -10.09 0.15
C PRO A 259 0.55 -10.58 1.47
N SER A 260 1.23 -11.49 2.16
CA SER A 260 0.78 -12.07 3.45
C SER A 260 0.47 -11.04 4.53
N THR A 261 1.11 -9.88 4.48
CA THR A 261 0.91 -8.75 5.40
C THR A 261 -0.29 -7.88 5.07
N SER A 262 -1.00 -8.19 3.97
CA SER A 262 -2.10 -7.39 3.42
C SER A 262 -3.47 -8.03 3.63
N VAL A 263 -4.54 -7.30 3.35
CA VAL A 263 -5.89 -7.86 3.31
C VAL A 263 -6.09 -8.91 2.20
N GLY A 264 -5.17 -8.99 1.22
CA GLY A 264 -5.12 -10.06 0.21
C GLY A 264 -4.42 -11.35 0.67
N SER A 265 -3.66 -11.29 1.77
CA SER A 265 -3.16 -12.46 2.53
C SER A 265 -2.40 -13.53 1.72
N ASP A 266 -1.49 -13.11 0.84
CA ASP A 266 -0.66 -13.98 -0.03
C ASP A 266 -1.47 -14.96 -0.89
N SER A 267 -2.72 -14.59 -1.17
CA SER A 267 -3.66 -15.41 -1.92
C SER A 267 -4.30 -14.60 -3.05
N ILE A 268 -4.75 -15.29 -4.08
CA ILE A 268 -5.48 -14.71 -5.19
C ILE A 268 -6.93 -15.15 -5.07
N SER A 269 -7.85 -14.19 -5.12
CA SER A 269 -9.29 -14.44 -5.26
C SER A 269 -9.74 -13.91 -6.62
N HIS A 270 -10.30 -14.78 -7.47
CA HIS A 270 -10.75 -14.40 -8.81
C HIS A 270 -12.11 -13.72 -8.73
N VAL A 271 -12.23 -12.54 -9.35
CA VAL A 271 -13.43 -11.70 -9.32
C VAL A 271 -14.16 -11.80 -10.65
N TYR A 272 -15.48 -11.93 -10.60
CA TYR A 272 -16.30 -12.16 -11.79
C TYR A 272 -17.45 -11.16 -11.89
N GLY A 273 -17.77 -10.77 -13.12
CA GLY A 273 -18.86 -9.85 -13.38
C GLY A 273 -19.08 -9.57 -14.86
N TYR A 274 -19.71 -8.44 -15.13
CA TYR A 274 -19.92 -7.91 -16.47
C TYR A 274 -19.91 -6.38 -16.43
N TRP A 275 -19.88 -5.74 -17.58
CA TRP A 275 -19.92 -4.28 -17.67
C TRP A 275 -20.78 -3.80 -18.84
N TYR A 276 -21.28 -2.59 -18.74
CA TYR A 276 -21.98 -1.89 -19.82
C TYR A 276 -21.74 -0.39 -19.69
N ASN A 277 -21.89 0.34 -20.79
CA ASN A 277 -21.84 1.81 -20.80
C ASN A 277 -23.08 2.49 -21.37
N TYR A 278 -24.08 1.70 -21.76
CA TYR A 278 -25.45 2.15 -22.01
C TYR A 278 -26.42 1.26 -21.25
N ASP A 279 -27.32 1.86 -20.48
CA ASP A 279 -28.27 1.14 -19.64
C ASP A 279 -29.44 0.51 -20.46
N GLU A 280 -30.40 -0.07 -19.75
CA GLU A 280 -31.61 -0.67 -20.32
C GLU A 280 -32.43 0.28 -21.21
N ASN A 281 -32.34 1.60 -20.95
CA ASN A 281 -33.04 2.65 -21.67
C ASN A 281 -32.21 3.22 -22.84
N GLY A 282 -30.97 2.77 -23.00
CA GLY A 282 -30.02 3.31 -23.96
C GLY A 282 -29.42 4.66 -23.52
N GLU A 283 -29.50 4.99 -22.24
CA GLU A 283 -28.83 6.16 -21.66
C GLU A 283 -27.39 5.82 -21.30
N LYS A 284 -26.47 6.76 -21.50
CA LYS A 284 -25.05 6.52 -21.23
C LYS A 284 -24.83 6.40 -19.73
N ASN A 285 -24.44 5.21 -19.27
CA ASN A 285 -24.20 4.90 -17.87
C ASN A 285 -23.17 3.77 -17.77
N PHE A 286 -21.92 4.11 -17.41
CA PHE A 286 -20.85 3.12 -17.29
C PHE A 286 -20.90 2.45 -15.93
N VAL A 287 -21.28 1.17 -15.92
CA VAL A 287 -21.36 0.32 -14.73
C VAL A 287 -20.53 -0.95 -14.93
N ILE A 288 -19.80 -1.33 -13.89
CA ILE A 288 -19.25 -2.69 -13.72
C ILE A 288 -20.10 -3.39 -12.67
N HIS A 289 -20.72 -4.51 -13.01
CA HIS A 289 -21.52 -5.32 -12.10
C HIS A 289 -20.69 -6.51 -11.58
N LEU A 290 -20.50 -6.60 -10.27
CA LEU A 290 -19.78 -7.66 -9.57
C LEU A 290 -20.75 -8.77 -9.13
N LEU A 291 -20.57 -9.97 -9.67
CA LEU A 291 -21.35 -11.15 -9.25
C LEU A 291 -20.75 -11.81 -7.99
N GLY A 292 -19.44 -11.75 -7.83
CA GLY A 292 -18.72 -12.27 -6.66
C GLY A 292 -17.34 -12.78 -7.04
N ASN A 293 -16.79 -13.62 -6.17
CA ASN A 293 -15.41 -14.09 -6.29
C ASN A 293 -15.25 -15.58 -5.95
N GLN A 294 -14.16 -16.18 -6.43
CA GLN A 294 -13.70 -17.53 -6.08
C GLN A 294 -12.29 -17.45 -5.50
N ASP A 295 -12.12 -17.91 -4.26
CA ASP A 295 -10.82 -17.97 -3.59
C ASP A 295 -9.95 -19.09 -4.18
N ALA A 296 -8.62 -19.01 -3.98
CA ALA A 296 -7.67 -20.02 -4.46
C ALA A 296 -7.94 -21.45 -3.94
N ASP A 297 -8.64 -21.60 -2.81
CA ASP A 297 -9.06 -22.90 -2.26
C ASP A 297 -10.35 -23.45 -2.91
N GLY A 298 -10.92 -22.72 -3.87
CA GLY A 298 -12.15 -23.06 -4.59
C GLY A 298 -13.43 -22.52 -3.94
N THR A 299 -13.35 -21.85 -2.79
CA THR A 299 -14.51 -21.27 -2.10
C THR A 299 -15.16 -20.18 -2.93
N VAL A 300 -16.46 -20.33 -3.21
CA VAL A 300 -17.26 -19.37 -3.98
C VAL A 300 -18.00 -18.41 -3.05
N ARG A 301 -17.90 -17.11 -3.33
CA ARG A 301 -18.52 -16.04 -2.54
C ARG A 301 -19.28 -15.06 -3.44
N PRO A 302 -20.62 -15.10 -3.44
CA PRO A 302 -21.42 -14.07 -4.09
C PRO A 302 -21.21 -12.70 -3.45
N THR A 303 -21.37 -11.63 -4.23
CA THR A 303 -21.34 -10.25 -3.69
C THR A 303 -22.40 -10.08 -2.61
N ASN A 304 -21.97 -9.75 -1.38
CA ASN A 304 -22.85 -9.65 -0.22
C ASN A 304 -23.40 -8.22 -0.04
N VAL A 305 -24.43 -7.87 -0.82
CA VAL A 305 -25.07 -6.54 -0.76
C VAL A 305 -25.70 -6.27 0.61
N ASP A 306 -26.29 -7.28 1.23
CA ASP A 306 -26.86 -7.17 2.59
C ASP A 306 -25.79 -6.89 3.65
N GLY A 307 -24.54 -7.32 3.39
CA GLY A 307 -23.36 -7.03 4.20
C GLY A 307 -22.70 -5.68 3.88
N GLY A 308 -23.27 -4.90 2.95
CA GLY A 308 -22.77 -3.59 2.54
C GLY A 308 -21.69 -3.62 1.47
N ALA A 309 -21.58 -4.70 0.68
CA ALA A 309 -20.75 -4.71 -0.53
C ALA A 309 -21.53 -4.13 -1.73
N ASP A 310 -20.84 -3.43 -2.62
CA ASP A 310 -21.45 -2.87 -3.82
C ASP A 310 -21.41 -3.90 -4.96
N ALA A 311 -22.58 -4.23 -5.52
CA ALA A 311 -22.68 -5.05 -6.72
C ALA A 311 -22.55 -4.20 -7.99
N ASP A 312 -23.10 -2.99 -8.00
CA ASP A 312 -22.99 -2.05 -9.13
C ASP A 312 -21.96 -0.97 -8.83
N VAL A 313 -20.90 -0.93 -9.64
CA VAL A 313 -19.81 0.06 -9.53
C VAL A 313 -19.96 1.07 -10.65
N PHE A 314 -20.34 2.30 -10.30
CA PHE A 314 -20.57 3.39 -11.25
C PHE A 314 -19.26 4.11 -11.58
N ILE A 315 -18.91 4.17 -12.86
CA ILE A 315 -17.64 4.71 -13.35
C ILE A 315 -17.81 6.17 -13.79
N PHE A 316 -16.88 7.02 -13.35
CA PHE A 316 -16.83 8.45 -13.65
C PHE A 316 -15.58 8.81 -14.46
N ASP A 317 -15.65 9.87 -15.26
CA ASP A 317 -14.45 10.44 -15.88
C ASP A 317 -13.58 11.11 -14.82
N THR A 318 -12.27 11.02 -15.00
CA THR A 318 -11.31 11.71 -14.16
C THR A 318 -10.07 12.13 -14.95
N ASP A 319 -9.33 13.09 -14.41
CA ASP A 319 -8.04 13.56 -14.95
C ASP A 319 -6.86 13.09 -14.06
N HIS A 320 -6.96 11.87 -13.51
CA HIS A 320 -5.97 11.27 -12.61
C HIS A 320 -4.75 10.69 -13.38
N GLY A 321 -3.91 11.59 -13.89
CA GLY A 321 -2.61 11.24 -14.47
C GLY A 321 -2.75 10.37 -15.73
N ALA A 322 -2.46 9.07 -15.60
CA ALA A 322 -2.58 8.10 -16.69
C ALA A 322 -3.98 7.46 -16.80
N TYR A 323 -4.82 7.60 -15.76
CA TYR A 323 -6.18 7.10 -15.74
C TYR A 323 -7.16 8.17 -16.20
N SER A 324 -8.14 7.74 -16.99
CA SER A 324 -9.22 8.60 -17.50
C SER A 324 -10.55 8.32 -16.81
N MET A 325 -10.60 7.28 -15.97
CA MET A 325 -11.81 6.84 -15.28
C MET A 325 -11.51 6.51 -13.82
N GLU A 326 -12.52 6.64 -12.96
CA GLU A 326 -12.44 6.25 -11.56
C GLU A 326 -13.77 5.79 -10.99
N ALA A 327 -13.69 5.11 -9.85
CA ALA A 327 -14.83 4.76 -9.02
C ALA A 327 -14.38 4.46 -7.58
N SER A 328 -15.34 4.41 -6.68
CA SER A 328 -15.18 3.86 -5.33
C SER A 328 -16.22 2.76 -5.15
N LEU A 329 -15.83 1.65 -4.51
CA LEU A 329 -16.73 0.56 -4.16
C LEU A 329 -16.47 0.05 -2.75
N SER A 330 -17.52 -0.43 -2.10
CA SER A 330 -17.44 -1.24 -0.89
C SER A 330 -17.24 -2.70 -1.28
N TYR A 331 -16.08 -3.26 -0.93
CA TYR A 331 -15.68 -4.62 -1.30
C TYR A 331 -15.54 -5.51 -0.07
N GLY A 332 -15.97 -6.78 -0.19
CA GLY A 332 -15.85 -7.76 0.88
C GLY A 332 -14.42 -8.31 0.97
N VAL A 333 -13.70 -8.00 2.05
CA VAL A 333 -12.34 -8.52 2.31
C VAL A 333 -12.35 -9.57 3.40
N TRP A 334 -11.25 -10.32 3.54
CA TRP A 334 -11.11 -11.43 4.50
C TRP A 334 -12.27 -12.43 4.42
N GLY A 335 -12.51 -12.94 3.20
CA GLY A 335 -13.60 -13.87 2.93
C GLY A 335 -15.00 -13.29 3.13
N GLY A 336 -15.15 -11.97 3.03
CA GLY A 336 -16.43 -11.28 3.22
C GLY A 336 -16.83 -11.09 4.69
N SER A 337 -15.91 -11.31 5.63
CA SER A 337 -16.15 -11.05 7.06
C SER A 337 -16.30 -9.56 7.39
N ILE A 338 -15.72 -8.69 6.55
CA ILE A 338 -15.80 -7.25 6.65
C ILE A 338 -15.87 -6.62 5.26
N THR A 339 -16.51 -5.46 5.14
CA THR A 339 -16.49 -4.64 3.93
C THR A 339 -15.53 -3.47 4.10
N ARG A 340 -14.87 -3.09 3.01
CA ARG A 340 -13.89 -1.99 2.95
C ARG A 340 -14.05 -1.21 1.66
N ASN A 341 -13.86 0.10 1.73
CA ASN A 341 -13.87 0.93 0.55
C ASN A 341 -12.57 0.75 -0.25
N ILE A 342 -12.69 0.45 -1.53
CA ILE A 342 -11.60 0.39 -2.50
C ILE A 342 -11.88 1.47 -3.54
N ASN A 343 -10.89 2.31 -3.80
CA ASN A 343 -10.93 3.22 -4.94
C ASN A 343 -10.28 2.51 -6.12
N ILE A 344 -10.93 2.56 -7.27
CA ILE A 344 -10.43 2.00 -8.52
C ILE A 344 -10.20 3.12 -9.53
N TYR A 345 -9.16 2.97 -10.33
CA TYR A 345 -8.80 3.86 -11.42
C TYR A 345 -8.68 3.06 -12.70
N GLY A 346 -9.21 3.61 -13.79
CA GLY A 346 -9.37 2.90 -15.04
C GLY A 346 -8.89 3.66 -16.26
N GLN A 347 -8.61 2.90 -17.31
CA GLN A 347 -8.24 3.42 -18.63
C GLN A 347 -8.71 2.47 -19.73
N PRO A 348 -8.88 2.95 -20.97
CA PRO A 348 -8.88 2.06 -22.14
C PRO A 348 -7.65 1.16 -22.08
N TYR A 349 -7.85 -0.13 -22.35
CA TYR A 349 -6.80 -1.11 -22.12
C TYR A 349 -5.53 -0.78 -22.92
N ALA A 350 -4.40 -0.77 -22.22
CA ALA A 350 -3.07 -0.56 -22.78
C ALA A 350 -2.13 -1.64 -22.23
N PRO A 351 -1.55 -2.49 -23.10
CA PRO A 351 -0.71 -3.59 -22.65
C PRO A 351 0.58 -3.08 -22.00
N ALA A 352 1.25 -3.96 -21.25
CA ALA A 352 2.60 -3.67 -20.78
C ALA A 352 3.56 -3.64 -21.98
N LYS A 353 4.40 -2.61 -22.03
CA LYS A 353 5.44 -2.43 -23.04
C LYS A 353 6.72 -3.16 -22.65
N SER A 354 7.06 -3.16 -21.37
CA SER A 354 8.23 -3.86 -20.84
C SER A 354 8.00 -4.30 -19.40
N LEU A 355 8.70 -5.36 -19.02
CA LEU A 355 8.74 -5.91 -17.67
C LEU A 355 10.20 -6.03 -17.23
N THR A 356 10.50 -5.60 -16.01
CA THR A 356 11.81 -5.71 -15.38
C THR A 356 11.65 -6.48 -14.09
N ILE A 357 12.51 -7.49 -13.89
CA ILE A 357 12.50 -8.34 -12.69
C ILE A 357 13.86 -8.22 -12.03
N ASP A 358 13.87 -7.84 -10.75
CA ASP A 358 15.01 -7.97 -9.87
C ASP A 358 14.80 -9.19 -8.97
N ALA A 359 15.56 -10.24 -9.27
CA ALA A 359 15.57 -11.51 -8.53
C ALA A 359 16.77 -11.61 -7.57
N SER A 360 17.45 -10.51 -7.26
CA SER A 360 18.66 -10.53 -6.41
C SER A 360 18.39 -10.96 -4.96
N ASN A 361 17.15 -10.82 -4.49
CA ASN A 361 16.72 -11.25 -3.15
C ASN A 361 16.09 -12.65 -3.15
N LEU A 362 15.99 -13.30 -4.30
CA LEU A 362 15.36 -14.60 -4.40
C LEU A 362 16.21 -15.66 -3.69
N ARG A 363 15.60 -16.39 -2.76
CA ARG A 363 16.24 -17.48 -2.03
C ARG A 363 16.61 -18.65 -2.95
N THR A 364 17.44 -19.54 -2.41
CA THR A 364 17.62 -20.89 -2.97
C THR A 364 16.35 -21.70 -2.75
N PHE A 365 15.88 -22.38 -3.80
CA PHE A 365 14.80 -23.35 -3.72
C PHE A 365 15.37 -24.76 -3.61
N TYR A 366 14.56 -25.67 -3.08
CA TYR A 366 14.91 -27.08 -2.95
C TYR A 366 13.97 -27.96 -3.76
N THR A 367 14.36 -29.21 -3.99
CA THR A 367 13.54 -30.15 -4.73
C THR A 367 12.18 -30.36 -4.07
N GLY A 368 11.10 -30.23 -4.84
CA GLY A 368 9.71 -30.31 -4.34
C GLY A 368 9.14 -28.97 -3.85
N ASP A 369 9.92 -27.89 -3.81
CA ASP A 369 9.42 -26.58 -3.40
C ASP A 369 8.38 -26.04 -4.38
N THR A 370 7.43 -25.28 -3.84
CA THR A 370 6.54 -24.44 -4.65
C THR A 370 7.21 -23.09 -4.89
N PHE A 371 7.12 -22.60 -6.13
CA PHE A 371 7.63 -21.27 -6.47
C PHE A 371 6.88 -20.19 -5.68
N ASN A 372 7.62 -19.32 -5.00
CA ASN A 372 7.07 -18.17 -4.29
C ASN A 372 7.64 -16.87 -4.90
N PRO A 373 6.81 -16.04 -5.56
CA PRO A 373 7.27 -14.81 -6.20
C PRO A 373 7.37 -13.61 -5.24
N GLY A 374 7.03 -13.76 -3.95
CA GLY A 374 6.98 -12.66 -2.97
C GLY A 374 8.33 -11.97 -2.70
N GLU A 375 9.44 -12.64 -3.04
CA GLU A 375 10.80 -12.09 -2.91
C GLU A 375 11.27 -11.34 -4.18
N LEU A 376 10.50 -11.38 -5.27
CA LEU A 376 10.80 -10.65 -6.49
C LEU A 376 10.39 -9.18 -6.36
N VAL A 377 11.24 -8.28 -6.85
CA VAL A 377 10.85 -6.91 -7.14
C VAL A 377 10.60 -6.80 -8.63
N VAL A 378 9.36 -6.49 -9.01
CA VAL A 378 8.97 -6.45 -10.42
C VAL A 378 8.45 -5.06 -10.77
N THR A 379 8.83 -4.55 -11.94
CA THR A 379 8.37 -3.26 -12.45
C THR A 379 7.95 -3.41 -13.90
N ALA A 380 6.75 -2.93 -14.24
CA ALA A 380 6.26 -2.86 -15.60
C ALA A 380 6.26 -1.41 -16.10
N THR A 381 6.53 -1.22 -17.39
CA THR A 381 6.24 0.04 -18.09
C THR A 381 5.08 -0.23 -19.05
N ARG A 382 3.99 0.52 -18.94
CA ARG A 382 2.81 0.41 -19.81
C ARG A 382 3.05 1.07 -21.18
N ALA A 383 2.23 0.75 -22.17
CA ALA A 383 2.33 1.35 -23.51
C ALA A 383 2.14 2.88 -23.52
N ASN A 384 1.39 3.42 -22.55
CA ASN A 384 1.23 4.87 -22.33
C ASN A 384 2.46 5.55 -21.67
N GLY A 385 3.48 4.76 -21.27
CA GLY A 385 4.70 5.25 -20.63
C GLY A 385 4.67 5.31 -19.10
N ALA A 386 3.57 4.94 -18.45
CA ALA A 386 3.50 4.82 -17.00
C ALA A 386 4.36 3.66 -16.49
N GLU A 387 5.00 3.82 -15.33
CA GLU A 387 5.75 2.78 -14.62
C GLU A 387 4.97 2.32 -13.39
N GLU A 388 4.95 1.02 -13.14
CA GLU A 388 4.15 0.36 -12.12
C GLU A 388 4.98 -0.72 -11.41
N SER A 389 4.96 -0.75 -10.08
CA SER A 389 5.53 -1.87 -9.32
C SER A 389 4.51 -3.00 -9.27
N ILE A 390 4.93 -4.21 -9.64
CA ILE A 390 4.04 -5.37 -9.75
C ILE A 390 4.32 -6.31 -8.59
N TRP A 391 3.30 -6.61 -7.79
CA TRP A 391 3.38 -7.69 -6.82
C TRP A 391 3.48 -9.04 -7.54
N GLY A 392 4.38 -9.90 -7.06
CA GLY A 392 4.70 -11.18 -7.69
C GLY A 392 3.50 -12.04 -8.06
N GLY A 393 2.46 -12.09 -7.23
CA GLY A 393 1.25 -12.90 -7.52
C GLY A 393 0.37 -12.37 -8.65
N ARG A 394 0.60 -11.16 -9.18
CA ARG A 394 -0.08 -10.66 -10.40
C ARG A 394 0.59 -11.14 -11.70
N LEU A 395 1.72 -11.82 -11.60
CA LEU A 395 2.41 -12.37 -12.75
C LEU A 395 2.06 -13.84 -12.94
N THR A 396 1.98 -14.24 -14.21
CA THR A 396 2.01 -15.66 -14.56
C THR A 396 3.46 -16.10 -14.72
N PHE A 397 3.84 -17.23 -14.12
CA PHE A 397 5.18 -17.80 -14.24
C PHE A 397 5.15 -19.12 -14.99
N THR A 398 6.10 -19.31 -15.89
CA THR A 398 6.30 -20.56 -16.62
C THR A 398 7.78 -20.95 -16.60
N GLY A 399 8.07 -22.24 -16.77
CA GLY A 399 9.44 -22.76 -16.81
C GLY A 399 10.10 -23.01 -15.45
N TYR A 400 9.40 -22.74 -14.34
CA TYR A 400 9.83 -23.24 -13.02
C TYR A 400 9.61 -24.75 -12.93
N ASP A 401 10.62 -25.45 -12.43
CA ASP A 401 10.64 -26.89 -12.21
C ASP A 401 11.48 -27.16 -10.96
N SER A 402 10.87 -27.73 -9.92
CA SER A 402 11.55 -28.15 -8.70
C SER A 402 11.67 -29.66 -8.57
N ASP A 403 11.31 -30.44 -9.60
CA ASP A 403 11.48 -31.91 -9.56
C ASP A 403 12.95 -32.30 -9.73
N THR A 404 13.79 -31.41 -10.27
CA THR A 404 15.20 -31.66 -10.52
C THR A 404 16.07 -30.47 -10.12
N THR A 405 17.32 -30.73 -9.72
CA THR A 405 18.27 -29.67 -9.33
C THR A 405 18.85 -28.88 -10.51
N GLY A 406 19.47 -27.75 -10.20
CA GLY A 406 20.19 -26.87 -11.12
C GLY A 406 19.46 -25.54 -11.40
N THR A 407 20.08 -24.73 -12.26
CA THR A 407 19.53 -23.45 -12.70
C THR A 407 18.28 -23.65 -13.56
N LYS A 408 17.17 -23.02 -13.17
CA LYS A 408 15.90 -22.99 -13.91
C LYS A 408 15.69 -21.61 -14.50
N THR A 409 15.35 -21.55 -15.78
CA THR A 409 14.95 -20.28 -16.41
C THR A 409 13.45 -20.12 -16.28
N VAL A 410 13.02 -19.16 -15.47
CA VAL A 410 11.62 -18.84 -15.25
C VAL A 410 11.25 -17.61 -16.10
N THR A 411 10.12 -17.69 -16.79
CA THR A 411 9.54 -16.59 -17.55
C THR A 411 8.34 -16.06 -16.78
N ALA A 412 8.41 -14.80 -16.36
CA ALA A 412 7.23 -14.10 -15.86
C ALA A 412 6.57 -13.32 -16.99
N SER A 413 5.24 -13.29 -17.00
CA SER A 413 4.45 -12.48 -17.91
C SER A 413 3.48 -11.59 -17.15
N PHE A 414 3.38 -10.35 -17.60
CA PHE A 414 2.42 -9.38 -17.12
C PHE A 414 1.91 -8.57 -18.31
N LEU A 415 0.61 -8.64 -18.57
CA LEU A 415 -0.09 -7.89 -19.63
C LEU A 415 0.58 -7.93 -21.01
N GLY A 416 0.94 -9.14 -21.44
CA GLY A 416 1.63 -9.38 -22.71
C GLY A 416 3.12 -9.07 -22.74
N ALA A 417 3.68 -8.37 -21.74
CA ALA A 417 5.12 -8.23 -21.58
C ALA A 417 5.70 -9.43 -20.83
N THR A 418 6.87 -9.91 -21.25
CA THR A 418 7.56 -11.03 -20.62
C THR A 418 8.97 -10.63 -20.20
N ALA A 419 9.42 -11.17 -19.07
CA ALA A 419 10.82 -11.09 -18.65
C ALA A 419 11.26 -12.44 -18.07
N THR A 420 12.54 -12.76 -18.23
CA THR A 420 13.12 -14.01 -17.75
C THR A 420 14.12 -13.76 -16.64
N PHE A 421 14.18 -14.66 -15.67
CA PHE A 421 15.16 -14.67 -14.59
C PHE A 421 15.56 -16.12 -14.28
N GLU A 422 16.64 -16.28 -13.52
CA GLU A 422 17.16 -17.58 -13.13
C GLU A 422 16.78 -17.89 -11.68
N VAL A 423 16.36 -19.13 -11.44
CA VAL A 423 16.09 -19.68 -10.11
C VAL A 423 17.03 -20.84 -9.86
N GLN A 424 17.63 -20.92 -8.68
CA GLN A 424 18.47 -22.06 -8.31
C GLN A 424 17.68 -23.06 -7.48
N VAL A 425 17.70 -24.32 -7.92
CA VAL A 425 17.11 -25.46 -7.22
C VAL A 425 18.23 -26.40 -6.76
N GLU A 426 18.32 -26.62 -5.45
CA GLU A 426 19.26 -27.56 -4.82
C GLU A 426 18.51 -28.80 -4.29
N ASP A 427 19.24 -29.85 -3.91
CA ASP A 427 18.61 -31.05 -3.33
C ASP A 427 18.02 -30.70 -1.95
N LEU A 428 16.79 -31.15 -1.69
CA LEU A 428 16.19 -31.08 -0.37
C LEU A 428 16.94 -32.04 0.58
N VAL A 429 17.47 -31.51 1.67
CA VAL A 429 18.20 -32.29 2.68
C VAL A 429 17.39 -32.32 3.97
N THR A 430 16.78 -33.47 4.24
CA THR A 430 15.98 -33.71 5.45
C THR A 430 16.39 -35.01 6.12
N GLU A 431 16.31 -35.06 7.45
CA GLU A 431 16.36 -36.31 8.20
C GLU A 431 15.08 -36.46 9.04
N GLN A 432 14.57 -37.69 9.10
CA GLN A 432 13.37 -38.01 9.86
C GLN A 432 13.74 -38.86 11.08
N TYR A 433 13.28 -38.45 12.25
CA TYR A 433 13.49 -39.14 13.51
C TYR A 433 12.15 -39.55 14.11
N THR A 434 12.11 -40.70 14.78
CA THR A 434 10.92 -41.25 15.43
C THR A 434 11.18 -41.50 16.91
N GLY A 435 10.20 -41.25 17.76
CA GLY A 435 10.30 -41.47 19.19
C GLY A 435 9.05 -41.03 19.93
N SER A 436 9.18 -40.74 21.22
CA SER A 436 8.09 -40.25 22.05
C SER A 436 8.36 -38.80 22.43
N TYR A 437 7.37 -37.93 22.25
CA TYR A 437 7.44 -36.50 22.60
C TYR A 437 6.13 -36.05 23.28
N GLU A 438 6.20 -35.07 24.19
CA GLU A 438 4.99 -34.52 24.81
C GLU A 438 4.43 -33.37 23.97
N LEU A 439 3.26 -33.58 23.35
CA LEU A 439 2.55 -32.53 22.62
C LEU A 439 1.39 -32.00 23.49
N VAL A 440 1.17 -30.68 23.45
CA VAL A 440 0.10 -30.03 24.22
C VAL A 440 -1.22 -30.13 23.46
N GLN A 441 -2.13 -30.98 23.93
CA GLN A 441 -3.52 -31.05 23.46
C GLN A 441 -4.47 -30.76 24.62
N GLY A 442 -5.37 -29.78 24.45
CA GLY A 442 -6.34 -29.43 25.50
C GLY A 442 -5.69 -28.96 26.81
N GLU A 443 -4.64 -28.14 26.71
CA GLU A 443 -3.89 -27.55 27.83
C GLU A 443 -3.13 -28.55 28.72
N THR A 444 -2.90 -29.79 28.26
CA THR A 444 -2.09 -30.77 28.99
C THR A 444 -1.03 -31.38 28.06
N PRO A 445 0.27 -31.31 28.42
CA PRO A 445 1.33 -32.05 27.72
C PRO A 445 1.06 -33.55 27.81
N THR A 446 0.99 -34.24 26.67
CA THR A 446 0.73 -35.67 26.59
C THR A 446 1.81 -36.34 25.76
N ALA A 447 2.54 -37.29 26.36
CA ALA A 447 3.50 -38.11 25.64
C ALA A 447 2.80 -38.96 24.58
N THR A 448 3.26 -38.84 23.34
CA THR A 448 2.76 -39.58 22.19
C THR A 448 3.92 -40.01 21.30
N ASP A 449 3.71 -41.08 20.54
CA ASP A 449 4.58 -41.40 19.41
C ASP A 449 4.59 -40.21 18.44
N ALA A 450 5.78 -39.77 18.06
CA ALA A 450 6.00 -38.57 17.28
C ALA A 450 7.12 -38.76 16.26
N VAL A 451 7.02 -37.97 15.21
CA VAL A 451 7.98 -37.87 14.12
C VAL A 451 8.57 -36.46 14.17
N LEU A 452 9.87 -36.35 14.37
CA LEU A 452 10.63 -35.13 14.17
C LEU A 452 11.19 -35.14 12.74
N LEU A 453 10.78 -34.19 11.92
CA LEU A 453 11.41 -33.86 10.65
C LEU A 453 12.40 -32.71 10.89
N VAL A 454 13.68 -32.96 10.64
CA VAL A 454 14.71 -31.91 10.61
C VAL A 454 14.96 -31.57 9.14
N ASP A 455 14.53 -30.38 8.74
CA ASP A 455 14.75 -29.83 7.41
C ASP A 455 15.97 -28.91 7.42
N TYR A 456 17.11 -29.44 6.96
CA TYR A 456 18.38 -28.71 6.94
C TYR A 456 18.41 -27.63 5.87
N SER A 457 17.62 -27.81 4.81
CA SER A 457 17.49 -26.90 3.69
C SER A 457 16.69 -25.66 4.08
N HIS A 458 15.47 -25.84 4.60
CA HIS A 458 14.59 -24.76 5.01
C HIS A 458 14.91 -24.18 6.40
N LYS A 459 15.81 -24.82 7.15
CA LYS A 459 16.11 -24.47 8.54
C LYS A 459 14.89 -24.56 9.45
N VAL A 460 14.08 -25.60 9.26
CA VAL A 460 12.83 -25.85 10.00
C VAL A 460 12.90 -27.19 10.71
N CYS A 461 12.34 -27.25 11.91
CA CYS A 461 12.10 -28.48 12.62
C CYS A 461 10.60 -28.63 12.85
N THR A 462 10.03 -29.78 12.51
CA THR A 462 8.60 -30.07 12.70
C THR A 462 8.44 -31.36 13.49
N LEU A 463 7.72 -31.29 14.61
CA LEU A 463 7.34 -32.44 15.42
C LEU A 463 5.87 -32.71 15.23
N THR A 464 5.54 -33.90 14.72
CA THR A 464 4.15 -34.30 14.43
C THR A 464 3.83 -35.60 15.14
N ALA A 465 2.68 -35.66 15.82
CA ALA A 465 2.17 -36.91 16.38
C ALA A 465 2.05 -37.96 15.27
N ALA A 466 2.42 -39.21 15.52
CA ALA A 466 2.40 -40.27 14.52
C ALA A 466 0.99 -40.55 13.96
N ASP A 467 -0.05 -40.21 14.71
CA ASP A 467 -1.46 -40.27 14.29
C ASP A 467 -1.97 -39.00 13.59
N GLY A 468 -1.13 -37.98 13.44
CA GLY A 468 -1.45 -36.68 12.84
C GLY A 468 -2.31 -35.76 13.70
N SER A 469 -2.56 -36.11 14.97
CA SER A 469 -3.49 -35.38 15.83
C SER A 469 -2.99 -34.00 16.28
N ALA A 470 -1.67 -33.79 16.34
CA ALA A 470 -1.05 -32.51 16.64
C ALA A 470 0.30 -32.38 15.93
N SER A 471 0.69 -31.13 15.66
CA SER A 471 2.00 -30.78 15.12
C SER A 471 2.47 -29.46 15.71
N ILE A 472 3.76 -29.35 15.96
CA ILE A 472 4.45 -28.12 16.33
C ILE A 472 5.61 -27.87 15.37
N THR A 473 5.95 -26.60 15.19
CA THR A 473 7.06 -26.18 14.33
C THR A 473 8.02 -25.29 15.11
N GLY A 474 9.29 -25.32 14.72
CA GLY A 474 10.31 -24.40 15.18
C GLY A 474 11.43 -24.24 14.16
N THR A 475 12.52 -23.60 14.58
CA THR A 475 13.60 -23.18 13.67
C THR A 475 14.86 -23.95 13.98
N LEU A 476 15.53 -24.48 12.95
CA LEU A 476 16.88 -25.00 13.04
C LEU A 476 17.88 -23.84 12.95
N VAL A 477 18.47 -23.47 14.09
CA VAL A 477 19.38 -22.32 14.20
C VAL A 477 20.78 -22.69 13.73
N ASP A 478 21.26 -23.88 14.10
CA ASP A 478 22.59 -24.37 13.73
C ASP A 478 22.60 -25.91 13.66
N ALA A 479 23.48 -26.46 12.84
CA ALA A 479 23.67 -27.91 12.69
C ALA A 479 25.16 -28.25 12.68
N GLN A 480 25.58 -29.06 13.65
CA GLN A 480 26.95 -29.56 13.80
C GLN A 480 26.91 -31.08 13.84
N ASP A 481 28.05 -31.72 13.56
CA ASP A 481 28.15 -33.19 13.47
C ASP A 481 27.69 -33.91 14.76
N ASN A 482 27.78 -33.26 15.93
CA ASN A 482 27.45 -33.85 17.22
C ASN A 482 26.29 -33.17 17.96
N ALA A 483 25.70 -32.11 17.41
CA ALA A 483 24.60 -31.39 18.03
C ALA A 483 23.83 -30.53 17.02
N LEU A 484 22.52 -30.43 17.22
CA LEU A 484 21.67 -29.44 16.56
C LEU A 484 21.35 -28.33 17.55
N THR A 485 21.23 -27.09 17.07
CA THR A 485 20.63 -26.01 17.84
C THR A 485 19.29 -25.66 17.20
N MET A 486 18.18 -25.82 17.92
CA MET A 486 16.84 -25.60 17.38
C MET A 486 15.89 -25.00 18.40
N THR A 487 14.84 -24.33 17.95
CA THR A 487 13.67 -23.96 18.77
C THR A 487 12.51 -24.90 18.46
N LEU A 488 11.58 -25.05 19.40
CA LEU A 488 10.34 -25.81 19.23
C LEU A 488 9.19 -25.00 19.85
N ASN A 489 8.18 -24.66 19.07
CA ASN A 489 6.94 -24.02 19.55
C ASN A 489 7.16 -22.81 20.49
N GLY A 490 8.04 -21.88 20.08
CA GLY A 490 8.33 -20.67 20.87
C GLY A 490 9.27 -20.87 22.06
N SER A 491 9.91 -22.04 22.19
CA SER A 491 10.98 -22.26 23.18
C SER A 491 12.19 -21.34 22.95
N ASP A 492 13.02 -21.19 23.98
CA ASP A 492 14.40 -20.77 23.81
C ASP A 492 15.17 -21.77 22.92
N ALA A 493 16.30 -21.35 22.35
CA ALA A 493 17.13 -22.22 21.53
C ALA A 493 17.74 -23.37 22.36
N LEU A 494 17.46 -24.60 21.93
CA LEU A 494 17.85 -25.84 22.57
C LEU A 494 19.07 -26.42 21.85
N THR A 495 20.11 -26.79 22.60
CA THR A 495 21.18 -27.64 22.08
C THR A 495 20.76 -29.10 22.26
N VAL A 496 20.49 -29.76 21.14
CA VAL A 496 20.02 -31.14 21.02
C VAL A 496 21.22 -32.02 20.60
N PRO A 497 21.84 -32.77 21.52
CA PRO A 497 22.99 -33.62 21.19
C PRO A 497 22.61 -34.74 20.24
N ILE A 498 23.51 -35.04 19.30
CA ILE A 498 23.43 -36.20 18.41
C ILE A 498 24.37 -37.27 18.96
N THR A 499 23.83 -38.47 19.18
CA THR A 499 24.62 -39.66 19.51
C THR A 499 24.56 -40.64 18.36
N GLU A 500 25.71 -41.00 17.80
CA GLU A 500 25.81 -42.03 16.77
C GLU A 500 26.25 -43.37 17.39
N GLY A 501 25.47 -44.43 17.15
CA GLY A 501 25.80 -45.80 17.50
C GLY A 501 26.82 -46.42 16.53
N GLU A 502 27.53 -47.46 16.98
CA GLU A 502 28.49 -48.19 16.14
C GLU A 502 27.85 -48.86 14.91
N ASP A 503 26.52 -49.01 14.90
CA ASP A 503 25.70 -49.53 13.81
C ASP A 503 25.21 -48.47 12.82
N GLY A 504 25.60 -47.20 13.01
CA GLY A 504 25.17 -46.07 12.20
C GLY A 504 23.81 -45.48 12.60
N SER A 505 23.19 -45.95 13.69
CA SER A 505 21.99 -45.33 14.24
C SER A 505 22.32 -43.94 14.80
N LYS A 506 21.50 -42.92 14.47
CA LYS A 506 21.61 -41.59 15.09
C LYS A 506 20.46 -41.38 16.07
N GLN A 507 20.76 -40.83 17.24
CA GLN A 507 19.77 -40.43 18.23
C GLN A 507 19.93 -38.96 18.58
N LEU A 508 18.79 -38.26 18.66
CA LEU A 508 18.70 -36.90 19.16
C LEU A 508 18.10 -36.92 20.57
N THR A 509 18.77 -36.27 21.50
CA THR A 509 18.24 -36.05 22.86
C THR A 509 17.76 -34.61 22.98
N ILE A 510 16.45 -34.40 22.89
CA ILE A 510 15.83 -33.09 23.08
C ILE A 510 15.75 -32.84 24.58
N PRO A 511 16.45 -31.82 25.12
CA PRO A 511 16.44 -31.57 26.55
C PRO A 511 15.05 -31.11 27.01
N ALA A 512 14.77 -31.28 28.31
CA ALA A 512 13.59 -30.68 28.92
C ALA A 512 13.61 -29.15 28.72
N HIS A 513 12.47 -28.58 28.34
CA HIS A 513 12.35 -27.17 28.00
C HIS A 513 10.92 -26.68 28.18
N ASP A 514 10.71 -25.39 27.97
CA ASP A 514 9.39 -24.78 28.02
C ASP A 514 8.93 -24.43 26.60
N GLU A 515 7.68 -24.79 26.27
CA GLU A 515 6.99 -24.38 25.04
C GLU A 515 5.96 -23.30 25.34
N VAL A 516 5.71 -22.41 24.37
CA VAL A 516 4.76 -21.31 24.51
C VAL A 516 3.61 -21.49 23.52
N VAL A 517 2.43 -21.85 24.04
CA VAL A 517 1.21 -21.90 23.25
C VAL A 517 0.50 -20.55 23.34
N SER A 518 0.36 -19.87 22.20
CA SER A 518 -0.31 -18.57 22.11
C SER A 518 -1.71 -18.69 21.52
N GLY A 519 -2.64 -17.95 22.11
CA GLY A 519 -4.02 -17.79 21.64
C GLY A 519 -4.39 -16.31 21.57
N TRP A 520 -5.64 -16.00 21.23
CA TRP A 520 -6.11 -14.62 21.13
C TRP A 520 -6.02 -13.91 22.50
N GLY A 521 -5.01 -13.04 22.66
CA GLY A 521 -4.81 -12.21 23.84
C GLY A 521 -4.18 -12.89 25.07
N SER A 522 -3.72 -14.14 24.97
CA SER A 522 -3.02 -14.83 26.06
C SER A 522 -1.97 -15.82 25.53
N SER A 523 -0.94 -16.05 26.33
CA SER A 523 0.04 -17.12 26.11
C SER A 523 0.20 -17.94 27.38
N THR A 524 0.29 -19.26 27.22
CA THR A 524 0.52 -20.19 28.32
C THR A 524 1.79 -20.97 28.04
N THR A 525 2.63 -21.10 29.05
CA THR A 525 3.89 -21.84 28.99
C THR A 525 3.70 -23.23 29.59
N TYR A 526 4.19 -24.25 28.88
CA TYR A 526 4.14 -25.65 29.32
C TYR A 526 5.55 -26.21 29.40
N SER A 527 5.89 -26.85 30.51
CA SER A 527 7.15 -27.56 30.66
C SER A 527 7.05 -28.94 30.03
N ILE A 528 7.96 -29.21 29.11
CA ILE A 528 8.09 -30.44 28.34
C ILE A 528 9.28 -31.23 28.85
N ASN A 529 9.07 -32.53 29.07
CA ASN A 529 10.13 -33.42 29.54
C ASN A 529 11.17 -33.71 28.45
N GLU A 530 12.35 -34.20 28.86
CA GLU A 530 13.37 -34.68 27.94
C GLU A 530 12.80 -35.79 27.04
N ALA A 531 13.11 -35.72 25.76
CA ALA A 531 12.66 -36.68 24.75
C ALA A 531 13.86 -37.22 23.97
N VAL A 532 13.77 -38.49 23.58
CA VAL A 532 14.77 -39.14 22.72
C VAL A 532 14.08 -39.62 21.45
N VAL A 533 14.61 -39.20 20.31
CA VAL A 533 14.14 -39.62 18.99
C VAL A 533 15.30 -40.25 18.22
N THR A 534 15.01 -41.30 17.45
CA THR A 534 16.00 -42.09 16.71
C THR A 534 15.75 -41.94 15.21
N LEU A 535 16.81 -41.81 14.42
CA LEU A 535 16.73 -41.71 12.97
C LEU A 535 15.92 -42.87 12.41
N ALA A 536 14.91 -42.57 11.60
CA ALA A 536 14.09 -43.57 10.94
C ALA A 536 14.97 -44.38 9.97
N ALA A 537 14.74 -45.69 9.88
CA ALA A 537 15.35 -46.49 8.83
C ALA A 537 14.70 -46.11 7.49
N GLU A 538 15.52 -45.81 6.48
CA GLU A 538 15.08 -45.56 5.09
C GLU A 538 14.29 -46.72 4.48
#